data_AF-A0A7S0XMN7-F1
#
_entry.id   AF-A0A7S0XMN7-F1
#
_cell.length_a   1.000
_cell.length_b   1.000
_cell.length_c   1.000
_cell.angle_alpha   90.00
_cell.angle_beta   90.00
_cell.angle_gamma   90.00
#
_symmetry.space_group_name_H-M   'P 1'
#
loop_
_entity.id
_entity.type
_entity.pdbx_description
1 polymer ?
#
loop_
_entity_poly.entity_id
_entity_poly.type
_entity_poly.pdbx_seq_one_letter_code
_entity_poly.pdbx_strand_id
1 'polypeptide(L)'
;AVVADLAARDSLPLFKSPNCVVCGLSIVLAALDAAFGLASLSATTFQALSGRGDAKYAPPDLVLANVYPLADTVEKTDAYQRAELRRLFPRLDKCAVAAHRVPVKNGHFVHVGCLLRRKPRDLHAVTSVLADFNPLRDKGLPSAPPAPIVLVDDLARPRPAHDHRLHAGMAVAVGQLRLAQTDADLFDLSFSLVLDNLVRGAYGAALLNAEIFQLYVKPRLPARRGHLPAVPVDASVSPPAPPPTPTSPAAPSPSHVIKRP
;
A
#
# COMPACT_ATOMS: atom_id res chain seq x y z
N ALA A 1 1.92 -22.57 -10.97
CA ALA A 1 1.72 -22.72 -9.52
C ALA A 1 0.31 -22.33 -9.08
N VAL A 2 -0.06 -21.03 -9.07
CA VAL A 2 -1.38 -20.57 -8.55
C VAL A 2 -2.57 -21.25 -9.23
N VAL A 3 -2.62 -21.32 -10.56
CA VAL A 3 -3.72 -21.98 -11.29
C VAL A 3 -3.87 -23.46 -10.90
N ALA A 4 -2.75 -24.18 -10.72
CA ALA A 4 -2.77 -25.59 -10.36
C ALA A 4 -3.30 -25.81 -8.93
N ASP A 5 -2.84 -24.99 -7.96
CA ASP A 5 -3.36 -25.01 -6.58
C ASP A 5 -4.87 -24.69 -6.56
N LEU A 6 -5.31 -23.70 -7.33
CA LEU A 6 -6.72 -23.33 -7.41
C LEU A 6 -7.58 -24.38 -8.11
N ALA A 7 -7.06 -25.06 -9.14
CA ALA A 7 -7.77 -26.13 -9.81
C ALA A 7 -8.02 -27.34 -8.88
N ALA A 8 -7.15 -27.56 -7.88
CA ALA A 8 -7.26 -28.66 -6.93
C ALA A 8 -8.19 -28.38 -5.72
N ARG A 9 -8.71 -27.15 -5.56
CA ARG A 9 -9.56 -26.76 -4.42
C ARG A 9 -11.04 -26.83 -4.79
N ASP A 10 -11.89 -27.35 -3.89
CA ASP A 10 -13.34 -27.38 -4.09
C ASP A 10 -14.01 -26.01 -3.86
N SER A 11 -13.46 -25.16 -2.99
CA SER A 11 -14.02 -23.84 -2.67
C SER A 11 -13.54 -22.74 -3.62
N LEU A 12 -14.34 -21.67 -3.75
CA LEU A 12 -13.92 -20.47 -4.45
C LEU A 12 -12.73 -19.82 -3.72
N PRO A 13 -11.71 -19.33 -4.44
CA PRO A 13 -10.56 -18.71 -3.80
C PRO A 13 -10.88 -17.31 -3.25
N LEU A 14 -10.37 -17.03 -2.05
CA LEU A 14 -10.30 -15.70 -1.49
C LEU A 14 -8.91 -15.12 -1.71
N PHE A 15 -8.84 -13.99 -2.43
CA PHE A 15 -7.62 -13.22 -2.58
C PHE A 15 -7.66 -12.02 -1.65
N LYS A 16 -6.59 -11.84 -0.87
CA LYS A 16 -6.42 -10.71 0.03
C LYS A 16 -5.18 -9.92 -0.39
N SER A 17 -5.34 -8.61 -0.50
CA SER A 17 -4.20 -7.68 -0.63
C SER A 17 -3.43 -7.59 0.69
N PRO A 18 -2.10 -7.39 0.65
CA PRO A 18 -1.31 -7.10 1.85
C PRO A 18 -1.83 -5.88 2.62
N ASN A 19 -1.26 -5.66 3.80
CA ASN A 19 -1.35 -4.39 4.52
C ASN A 19 -1.02 -3.21 3.60
N CYS A 20 -1.71 -2.08 3.82
CA CYS A 20 -1.60 -0.91 2.95
C CYS A 20 -0.16 -0.43 2.74
N VAL A 21 0.71 -0.50 3.75
CA VAL A 21 2.14 -0.18 3.58
C VAL A 21 2.85 -1.21 2.69
N VAL A 22 2.62 -2.50 2.95
CA VAL A 22 3.29 -3.60 2.23
C VAL A 22 2.89 -3.61 0.76
N CYS A 23 1.66 -3.22 0.41
CA CYS A 23 1.19 -3.10 -0.97
C CYS A 23 2.09 -2.21 -1.86
N GLY A 24 2.67 -1.15 -1.28
CA GLY A 24 3.62 -0.28 -1.98
C GLY A 24 5.07 -0.71 -1.79
N LEU A 25 5.47 -0.97 -0.54
CA LEU A 25 6.84 -1.35 -0.19
C LEU A 25 7.31 -2.61 -0.93
N SER A 26 6.43 -3.61 -1.06
CA SER A 26 6.77 -4.87 -1.74
C SER A 26 7.10 -4.71 -3.23
N ILE A 27 6.57 -3.68 -3.90
CA ILE A 27 6.89 -3.42 -5.32
C ILE A 27 8.35 -3.02 -5.44
N VAL A 28 8.78 -2.05 -4.63
CA VAL A 28 10.14 -1.52 -4.63
C VAL A 28 11.12 -2.60 -4.19
N LEU A 29 10.79 -3.34 -3.13
CA LEU A 29 11.63 -4.44 -2.66
C LEU A 29 11.72 -5.59 -3.66
N ALA A 30 10.68 -5.89 -4.44
CA ALA A 30 10.74 -6.91 -5.48
C ALA A 30 11.72 -6.53 -6.61
N ALA A 31 11.76 -5.25 -7.00
CA ALA A 31 12.75 -4.75 -7.95
C ALA A 31 14.19 -4.92 -7.43
N LEU A 32 14.41 -4.54 -6.17
CA LEU A 32 15.72 -4.65 -5.51
C LEU A 32 16.15 -6.10 -5.26
N ASP A 33 15.24 -6.99 -4.83
CA ASP A 33 15.54 -8.41 -4.61
C ASP A 33 15.92 -9.10 -5.92
N ALA A 34 15.19 -8.82 -7.01
CA ALA A 34 15.49 -9.38 -8.31
C ALA A 34 16.89 -8.97 -8.82
N ALA A 35 17.26 -7.70 -8.65
CA ALA A 35 18.53 -7.18 -9.18
C ALA A 35 19.74 -7.41 -8.26
N PHE A 36 19.57 -7.28 -6.95
CA PHE A 36 20.68 -7.23 -5.98
C PHE A 36 20.59 -8.31 -4.89
N GLY A 37 19.44 -8.95 -4.74
CA GLY A 37 19.14 -9.89 -3.66
C GLY A 37 18.97 -9.18 -2.32
N LEU A 38 17.76 -9.16 -1.79
CA LEU A 38 17.45 -8.54 -0.51
C LEU A 38 17.88 -9.49 0.62
N ALA A 39 18.82 -9.05 1.45
CA ALA A 39 19.33 -9.83 2.58
C ALA A 39 18.61 -9.47 3.88
N SER A 40 18.54 -8.17 4.21
CA SER A 40 17.87 -7.69 5.41
C SER A 40 17.20 -6.34 5.18
N LEU A 41 16.21 -6.02 6.00
CA LEU A 41 15.36 -4.84 5.87
C LEU A 41 15.07 -4.22 7.24
N SER A 42 15.16 -2.90 7.30
CA SER A 42 14.57 -2.06 8.34
C SER A 42 13.60 -1.07 7.70
N ALA A 43 12.35 -1.03 8.16
CA ALA A 43 11.35 -0.10 7.65
C ALA A 43 10.71 0.70 8.81
N THR A 44 10.73 2.03 8.68
CA THR A 44 10.05 2.94 9.62
C THR A 44 8.93 3.65 8.89
N THR A 45 7.71 3.44 9.36
CA THR A 45 6.50 3.93 8.68
C THR A 45 5.89 5.12 9.41
N PHE A 46 5.45 6.11 8.64
CA PHE A 46 4.71 7.29 9.06
C PHE A 46 3.39 7.27 8.30
N GLN A 47 2.39 6.67 8.93
CA GLN A 47 1.14 6.31 8.29
C GLN A 47 0.12 7.44 8.45
N ALA A 48 -0.59 7.73 7.37
CA ALA A 48 -1.72 8.64 7.32
C ALA A 48 -2.91 8.14 8.17
N LEU A 49 -3.75 9.08 8.60
CA LEU A 49 -4.94 8.83 9.44
C LEU A 49 -5.99 7.96 8.72
N SER A 50 -6.15 8.17 7.41
CA SER A 50 -7.18 7.49 6.62
C SER A 50 -7.04 5.97 6.56
N GLY A 51 -5.86 5.42 6.90
CA GLY A 51 -5.63 3.98 6.91
C GLY A 51 -6.47 3.21 7.95
N ARG A 52 -6.78 3.83 9.10
CA ARG A 52 -7.68 3.25 10.11
C ARG A 52 -9.10 3.84 10.05
N GLY A 53 -9.23 4.98 9.38
CA GLY A 53 -10.40 5.84 9.35
C GLY A 53 -10.25 6.93 10.40
N ASP A 54 -10.18 8.19 9.96
CA ASP A 54 -9.85 9.37 10.78
C ASP A 54 -10.69 9.48 12.05
N ALA A 55 -11.98 9.08 11.99
CA ALA A 55 -12.91 9.10 13.11
C ALA A 55 -12.54 8.17 14.28
N LYS A 56 -11.59 7.24 14.10
CA LYS A 56 -11.15 6.31 15.16
C LYS A 56 -10.07 6.89 16.07
N TYR A 57 -9.60 8.10 15.80
CA TYR A 57 -8.67 8.84 16.65
C TYR A 57 -9.45 9.84 17.51
N ALA A 58 -10.08 9.29 18.56
CA ALA A 58 -10.75 10.07 19.59
C ALA A 58 -10.03 9.81 20.93
N PRO A 59 -9.56 10.86 21.63
CA PRO A 59 -9.64 12.27 21.25
C PRO A 59 -8.65 12.67 20.11
N PRO A 60 -8.90 13.79 19.36
CA PRO A 60 -8.11 14.14 18.18
C PRO A 60 -6.63 14.49 18.44
N ASP A 61 -6.31 15.00 19.63
CA ASP A 61 -4.96 15.33 20.10
C ASP A 61 -4.04 14.10 20.18
N LEU A 62 -4.59 12.89 20.18
CA LEU A 62 -3.81 11.66 20.02
C LEU A 62 -2.91 11.70 18.78
N VAL A 63 -3.34 12.36 17.71
CA VAL A 63 -2.63 12.41 16.42
C VAL A 63 -2.39 13.82 15.89
N LEU A 64 -3.17 14.83 16.29
CA LEU A 64 -2.96 16.21 15.87
C LEU A 64 -1.73 16.81 16.56
N ALA A 65 -0.86 17.47 15.78
CA ALA A 65 0.41 18.02 16.25
C ALA A 65 1.29 17.01 17.02
N ASN A 66 1.13 15.72 16.72
CA ASN A 66 1.79 14.62 17.44
C ASN A 66 2.32 13.56 16.46
N VAL A 67 3.17 12.67 16.96
CA VAL A 67 3.52 11.41 16.31
C VAL A 67 3.10 10.31 17.27
N TYR A 68 2.25 9.40 16.82
CA TYR A 68 1.72 8.34 17.68
C TYR A 68 2.39 6.99 17.36
N PRO A 69 3.30 6.48 18.21
CA PRO A 69 3.91 5.17 18.03
C PRO A 69 2.86 4.06 18.16
N LEU A 70 2.91 3.07 17.27
CA LEU A 70 1.92 1.98 17.22
C LEU A 70 2.41 0.70 17.91
N ALA A 71 3.68 0.65 18.33
CA ALA A 71 4.22 -0.49 19.08
C ALA A 71 3.39 -0.75 20.35
N ASP A 72 3.06 -2.02 20.59
CA ASP A 72 2.27 -2.49 21.73
C ASP A 72 0.85 -1.90 21.87
N THR A 73 0.36 -1.21 20.83
CA THR A 73 -1.02 -0.73 20.77
C THR A 73 -1.97 -1.80 20.21
N VAL A 74 -3.28 -1.49 20.19
CA VAL A 74 -4.28 -2.33 19.50
C VAL A 74 -4.10 -2.33 17.97
N GLU A 75 -3.39 -1.35 17.41
CA GLU A 75 -3.08 -1.23 15.99
C GLU A 75 -1.75 -1.93 15.66
N LYS A 76 -1.74 -3.27 15.69
CA LYS A 76 -0.54 -4.12 15.48
C LYS A 76 -0.02 -4.17 14.04
N THR A 77 -0.02 -3.02 13.34
CA THR A 77 0.31 -2.91 11.92
C THR A 77 1.78 -3.28 11.66
N ASP A 78 2.70 -2.97 12.57
CA ASP A 78 4.11 -3.37 12.50
C ASP A 78 4.27 -4.89 12.46
N ALA A 79 3.54 -5.61 13.32
CA ALA A 79 3.57 -7.07 13.38
C ALA A 79 3.00 -7.69 12.09
N TYR A 80 1.89 -7.16 11.57
CA TYR A 80 1.31 -7.62 10.31
C TYR A 80 2.24 -7.35 9.13
N GLN A 81 2.81 -6.15 9.03
CA GLN A 81 3.75 -5.79 7.97
C GLN A 81 4.99 -6.69 8.00
N ARG A 82 5.57 -6.91 9.19
CA ARG A 82 6.73 -7.80 9.38
C ARG A 82 6.42 -9.24 8.97
N ALA A 83 5.25 -9.75 9.33
CA ALA A 83 4.83 -11.11 8.96
C ALA A 83 4.61 -11.24 7.44
N GLU A 84 3.95 -10.27 6.81
CA GLU A 84 3.72 -10.26 5.36
C GLU A 84 5.03 -10.10 4.57
N LEU A 85 5.94 -9.22 5.00
CA LEU A 85 7.24 -9.05 4.35
C LEU A 85 8.07 -10.34 4.40
N ARG A 86 8.10 -11.04 5.54
CA ARG A 86 8.76 -12.36 5.64
C ARG A 86 8.13 -13.42 4.73
N ARG A 87 6.81 -13.37 4.55
CA ARG A 87 6.10 -14.28 3.65
C ARG A 87 6.40 -13.98 2.17
N LEU A 88 6.46 -12.70 1.81
CA LEU A 88 6.74 -12.26 0.44
C LEU A 88 8.21 -12.44 0.05
N PHE A 89 9.12 -12.27 1.01
CA PHE A 89 10.56 -12.38 0.83
C PHE A 89 11.14 -13.45 1.77
N PRO A 90 10.97 -14.74 1.48
CA PRO A 90 11.32 -15.84 2.39
C PRO A 90 12.83 -15.99 2.64
N ARG A 91 13.68 -15.29 1.87
CA ARG A 91 15.15 -15.27 2.03
C ARG A 91 15.65 -14.08 2.86
N LEU A 92 14.77 -13.35 3.54
CA LEU A 92 15.16 -12.29 4.47
C LEU A 92 15.80 -12.87 5.72
N ASP A 93 17.04 -12.50 5.99
CA ASP A 93 17.77 -12.88 7.19
C ASP A 93 17.25 -12.10 8.41
N LYS A 94 17.05 -10.78 8.27
CA LYS A 94 16.50 -9.90 9.30
C LYS A 94 15.44 -8.96 8.73
N CYS A 95 14.39 -8.72 9.51
CA CYS A 95 13.30 -7.81 9.16
C CYS A 95 12.84 -7.05 10.41
N ALA A 96 13.10 -5.76 10.44
CA ALA A 96 12.63 -4.83 11.46
C ALA A 96 11.58 -3.88 10.86
N VAL A 97 10.50 -3.65 11.60
CA VAL A 97 9.44 -2.71 11.21
C VAL A 97 9.07 -1.91 12.45
N ALA A 98 9.09 -0.58 12.33
CA ALA A 98 8.55 0.36 13.29
C ALA A 98 7.41 1.15 12.64
N ALA A 99 6.31 1.34 13.37
CA ALA A 99 5.13 1.98 12.82
C ALA A 99 4.61 3.13 13.68
N HIS A 100 4.27 4.22 13.00
CA HIS A 100 3.79 5.45 13.61
C HIS A 100 2.60 5.98 12.83
N ARG A 101 1.69 6.65 13.53
CA ARG A 101 0.66 7.49 12.92
C ARG A 101 1.10 8.95 12.97
N VAL A 102 0.81 9.69 11.90
CA VAL A 102 1.13 11.12 11.77
C VAL A 102 -0.09 11.91 11.29
N PRO A 103 -0.16 13.23 11.54
CA PRO A 103 -1.27 14.10 11.10
C PRO A 103 -1.22 14.39 9.59
N VAL A 104 -1.20 13.32 8.80
CA VAL A 104 -1.26 13.32 7.35
C VAL A 104 -2.57 12.67 6.95
N LYS A 105 -3.36 13.34 6.10
CA LYS A 105 -4.67 12.83 5.67
C LYS A 105 -4.56 11.57 4.81
N ASN A 106 -3.77 11.64 3.74
CA ASN A 106 -3.56 10.55 2.78
C ASN A 106 -2.09 10.44 2.41
N GLY A 107 -1.66 9.21 2.12
CA GLY A 107 -0.29 8.89 1.73
C GLY A 107 0.50 8.35 2.92
N HIS A 108 0.94 7.11 2.85
CA HIS A 108 1.88 6.55 3.81
C HIS A 108 3.30 6.86 3.36
N PHE A 109 4.09 7.45 4.25
CA PHE A 109 5.52 7.62 4.05
C PHE A 109 6.27 6.49 4.75
N VAL A 110 7.31 5.98 4.12
CA VAL A 110 8.15 4.92 4.69
C VAL A 110 9.60 5.25 4.41
N HIS A 111 10.43 5.24 5.45
CA HIS A 111 11.87 5.20 5.31
C HIS A 111 12.35 3.76 5.39
N VAL A 112 13.27 3.39 4.51
CA VAL A 112 13.73 2.02 4.32
C VAL A 112 15.25 1.99 4.31
N GLY A 113 15.83 1.07 5.08
CA GLY A 113 17.22 0.67 5.00
C GLY A 113 17.33 -0.81 4.65
N CYS A 114 18.19 -1.13 3.67
CA CYS A 114 18.37 -2.48 3.15
C CYS A 114 19.83 -2.91 3.23
N LEU A 115 20.04 -4.19 3.55
CA LEU A 115 21.26 -4.90 3.21
C LEU A 115 21.01 -5.76 1.97
N LEU A 116 21.95 -5.73 1.03
CA LEU A 116 21.84 -6.39 -0.26
C LEU A 116 22.94 -7.43 -0.41
N ARG A 117 22.60 -8.58 -0.99
CA ARG A 117 23.55 -9.69 -1.22
C ARG A 117 24.63 -9.29 -2.22
N ARG A 118 24.28 -8.42 -3.17
CA ARG A 118 25.22 -7.76 -4.09
C ARG A 118 25.06 -6.25 -3.92
N LYS A 119 26.13 -5.58 -3.46
CA LYS A 119 26.12 -4.12 -3.34
C LYS A 119 25.97 -3.46 -4.74
N PRO A 120 25.07 -2.47 -4.91
CA PRO A 120 25.00 -1.70 -6.14
C PRO A 120 26.31 -0.93 -6.36
N ARG A 121 26.74 -0.80 -7.62
CA ARG A 121 27.97 -0.08 -7.95
C ARG A 121 27.86 1.44 -7.77
N ASP A 122 26.67 1.99 -8.06
CA ASP A 122 26.37 3.42 -8.06
C ASP A 122 24.84 3.62 -7.95
N LEU A 123 24.41 4.87 -7.73
CA LEU A 123 22.98 5.19 -7.66
C LEU A 123 22.26 4.97 -8.98
N HIS A 124 22.95 5.12 -10.11
CA HIS A 124 22.36 4.92 -11.44
C HIS A 124 21.91 3.48 -11.68
N ALA A 125 22.67 2.49 -11.18
CA ALA A 125 22.29 1.09 -11.22
C ALA A 125 21.00 0.83 -10.43
N VAL A 126 20.83 1.50 -9.28
CA VAL A 126 19.60 1.40 -8.49
C VAL A 126 18.43 2.08 -9.19
N THR A 127 18.60 3.32 -9.64
CA THR A 127 17.51 4.08 -10.27
C THR A 127 17.04 3.44 -11.57
N SER A 128 17.95 2.89 -12.39
CA SER A 128 17.58 2.19 -13.61
C SER A 128 16.73 0.95 -13.33
N VAL A 129 17.14 0.13 -12.35
CA VAL A 129 16.36 -1.04 -11.91
C VAL A 129 14.96 -0.64 -11.44
N LEU A 130 14.85 0.42 -10.64
CA LEU A 130 13.57 0.88 -10.13
C LEU A 130 12.67 1.48 -11.22
N ALA A 131 13.24 2.26 -12.15
CA ALA A 131 12.50 2.89 -13.25
C ALA A 131 11.98 1.85 -14.27
N ASP A 132 12.76 0.81 -14.55
CA ASP A 132 12.40 -0.21 -15.53
C ASP A 132 11.45 -1.28 -14.97
N PHE A 133 11.34 -1.41 -13.65
CA PHE A 133 10.56 -2.45 -13.01
C PHE A 133 9.06 -2.28 -13.25
N ASN A 134 8.52 -3.06 -14.19
CA ASN A 134 7.09 -3.22 -14.37
C ASN A 134 6.73 -4.67 -14.73
N PRO A 135 6.43 -5.55 -13.75
CA PRO A 135 6.13 -6.95 -14.01
C PRO A 135 4.77 -7.17 -14.72
N LEU A 136 3.96 -6.12 -14.86
CA LEU A 136 2.62 -6.17 -15.45
C LEU A 136 2.55 -5.47 -16.82
N ARG A 137 3.67 -4.98 -17.36
CA ARG A 137 3.75 -4.17 -18.59
C ARG A 137 2.92 -4.75 -19.75
N ASP A 138 3.04 -6.04 -20.00
CA ASP A 138 2.42 -6.72 -21.14
C ASP A 138 1.15 -7.51 -20.76
N LYS A 139 0.53 -7.16 -19.62
CA LYS A 139 -0.66 -7.84 -19.10
C LYS A 139 -1.97 -7.16 -19.50
N GLY A 140 -1.93 -6.02 -20.20
CA GLY A 140 -3.13 -5.31 -20.67
C GLY A 140 -4.17 -5.04 -19.57
N LEU A 141 -3.72 -4.87 -18.31
CA LEU A 141 -4.59 -4.66 -17.17
C LEU A 141 -5.05 -3.19 -17.14
N PRO A 142 -6.36 -2.91 -17.22
CA PRO A 142 -6.86 -1.53 -17.32
C PRO A 142 -6.41 -0.61 -16.18
N SER A 143 -6.28 -1.16 -14.97
CA SER A 143 -5.90 -0.38 -13.78
C SER A 143 -4.39 -0.37 -13.49
N ALA A 144 -3.57 -1.08 -14.28
CA ALA A 144 -2.14 -1.12 -14.03
C ALA A 144 -1.48 0.21 -14.42
N PRO A 145 -0.66 0.82 -13.54
CA PRO A 145 0.06 2.03 -13.90
C PRO A 145 1.16 1.69 -14.93
N PRO A 146 1.45 2.59 -15.88
CA PRO A 146 2.53 2.39 -16.85
C PRO A 146 3.90 2.32 -16.15
N ALA A 147 4.07 3.06 -15.05
CA ALA A 147 5.23 2.99 -14.17
C ALA A 147 4.75 2.75 -12.72
N PRO A 148 4.89 1.52 -12.18
CA PRO A 148 4.45 1.23 -10.80
C PRO A 148 5.38 1.83 -9.74
N ILE A 149 6.60 2.20 -10.12
CA ILE A 149 7.56 2.94 -9.31
C ILE A 149 7.89 4.24 -10.05
N VAL A 150 7.77 5.38 -9.37
CA VAL A 150 8.14 6.68 -9.91
C VAL A 150 9.25 7.26 -9.06
N LEU A 151 10.40 7.50 -9.67
CA LEU A 151 11.50 8.19 -9.02
C LEU A 151 11.21 9.69 -8.95
N VAL A 152 11.40 10.28 -7.77
CA VAL A 152 11.28 11.72 -7.55
C VAL A 152 12.65 12.25 -7.14
N ASP A 153 13.21 13.12 -7.98
CA ASP A 153 14.62 13.57 -7.86
C ASP A 153 14.77 14.93 -7.16
N ASP A 154 13.67 15.58 -6.77
CA ASP A 154 13.77 16.85 -6.04
C ASP A 154 14.24 16.63 -4.59
N LEU A 155 14.97 17.62 -4.09
CA LEU A 155 15.36 17.69 -2.68
C LEU A 155 14.13 17.55 -1.77
N ALA A 156 14.27 16.72 -0.73
CA ALA A 156 13.24 16.45 0.27
C ALA A 156 11.92 15.86 -0.29
N ARG A 157 11.97 15.11 -1.40
CA ARG A 157 10.88 14.25 -1.88
C ARG A 157 11.23 12.76 -1.78
N PRO A 158 10.25 11.86 -1.58
CA PRO A 158 8.81 12.09 -1.67
C PRO A 158 8.16 12.66 -0.41
N ARG A 159 7.00 13.30 -0.58
CA ARG A 159 6.15 13.88 0.46
C ARG A 159 4.70 13.40 0.29
N PRO A 160 4.02 12.89 1.35
CA PRO A 160 2.66 12.36 1.25
C PRO A 160 1.68 13.25 0.49
N ALA A 161 1.58 14.53 0.88
CA ALA A 161 0.64 15.47 0.29
C ALA A 161 0.84 15.69 -1.22
N HIS A 162 2.08 15.59 -1.71
CA HIS A 162 2.43 15.88 -3.09
C HIS A 162 2.41 14.63 -3.97
N ASP A 163 2.85 13.49 -3.41
CA ASP A 163 3.36 12.38 -4.22
C ASP A 163 2.50 11.11 -4.14
N HIS A 164 1.54 11.05 -3.21
CA HIS A 164 0.70 9.86 -3.08
C HIS A 164 -0.16 9.59 -4.33
N ARG A 165 -0.56 10.61 -5.10
CA ARG A 165 -1.48 10.48 -6.24
C ARG A 165 -0.82 10.19 -7.59
N LEU A 166 0.49 9.91 -7.63
CA LEU A 166 1.16 9.58 -8.90
C LEU A 166 0.51 8.37 -9.57
N HIS A 167 0.28 8.48 -10.88
CA HIS A 167 -0.53 7.55 -11.67
C HIS A 167 -1.87 7.22 -11.00
N ALA A 168 -2.65 8.25 -10.67
CA ALA A 168 -3.94 8.17 -9.98
C ALA A 168 -3.90 7.49 -8.60
N GLY A 169 -2.72 7.38 -7.98
CA GLY A 169 -2.49 6.72 -6.69
C GLY A 169 -2.16 5.24 -6.81
N MET A 170 -1.96 4.73 -8.02
CA MET A 170 -1.58 3.33 -8.26
C MET A 170 -0.06 3.09 -8.24
N ALA A 171 0.74 4.14 -8.37
CA ALA A 171 2.20 4.06 -8.32
C ALA A 171 2.75 4.41 -6.93
N VAL A 172 4.00 4.00 -6.72
CA VAL A 172 4.78 4.32 -5.51
C VAL A 172 5.84 5.36 -5.87
N ALA A 173 5.83 6.49 -5.19
CA ALA A 173 6.88 7.50 -5.32
C ALA A 173 8.11 7.06 -4.50
N VAL A 174 9.30 7.11 -5.07
CA VAL A 174 10.56 6.73 -4.40
C VAL A 174 11.58 7.84 -4.59
N GLY A 175 12.28 8.21 -3.52
CA GLY A 175 13.30 9.26 -3.54
C GLY A 175 14.23 9.16 -2.34
N GLN A 176 15.09 10.16 -2.17
CA GLN A 176 16.15 10.16 -1.14
C GLN A 176 17.01 8.88 -1.15
N LEU A 177 17.32 8.36 -2.33
CA LEU A 177 18.17 7.17 -2.45
C LEU A 177 19.60 7.52 -2.01
N ARG A 178 20.16 6.70 -1.12
CA ARG A 178 21.52 6.84 -0.62
C ARG A 178 22.17 5.47 -0.51
N LEU A 179 23.34 5.32 -1.13
CA LEU A 179 24.19 4.16 -0.92
C LEU A 179 25.04 4.34 0.34
N ALA A 180 25.51 3.23 0.90
CA ALA A 180 26.61 3.24 1.85
C ALA A 180 27.80 4.00 1.26
N GLN A 181 28.37 4.93 2.04
CA GLN A 181 29.57 5.68 1.68
C GLN A 181 30.83 4.99 2.22
N THR A 182 30.68 4.25 3.31
CA THR A 182 31.76 3.53 4.01
C THR A 182 31.26 2.19 4.51
N ASP A 183 32.18 1.28 4.86
CA ASP A 183 31.81 0.00 5.50
C ASP A 183 31.30 0.15 6.94
N ALA A 184 31.34 1.37 7.51
CA ALA A 184 30.74 1.68 8.80
C ALA A 184 29.23 1.96 8.71
N ASP A 185 28.70 2.20 7.50
CA ASP A 185 27.27 2.43 7.31
C ASP A 185 26.45 1.15 7.54
N LEU A 186 25.32 1.28 8.23
CA LEU A 186 24.47 0.15 8.61
C LEU A 186 23.74 -0.50 7.42
N PHE A 187 23.50 0.25 6.36
CA PHE A 187 22.69 -0.18 5.22
C PHE A 187 23.44 0.08 3.91
N ASP A 188 23.40 -0.89 2.99
CA ASP A 188 23.97 -0.75 1.65
C ASP A 188 23.19 0.28 0.81
N LEU A 189 21.88 0.32 1.02
CA LEU A 189 20.96 1.24 0.36
C LEU A 189 19.90 1.70 1.36
N SER A 190 19.65 3.00 1.41
CA SER A 190 18.48 3.58 2.07
C SER A 190 17.71 4.47 1.10
N PHE A 191 16.41 4.57 1.32
CA PHE A 191 15.51 5.39 0.51
C PHE A 191 14.22 5.70 1.27
N SER A 192 13.46 6.64 0.74
CA SER A 192 12.14 7.00 1.23
C SER A 192 11.11 6.75 0.14
N LEU A 193 9.93 6.25 0.52
CA LEU A 193 8.81 6.07 -0.40
C LEU A 193 7.51 6.68 0.13
N VAL A 194 6.62 7.01 -0.81
CA VAL A 194 5.23 7.37 -0.53
C VAL A 194 4.31 6.54 -1.41
N LEU A 195 3.22 6.04 -0.82
CA LEU A 195 2.12 5.44 -1.57
C LEU A 195 0.76 5.94 -1.06
N ASP A 196 -0.23 5.97 -1.95
CA ASP A 196 -1.62 6.18 -1.56
C ASP A 196 -2.16 4.94 -0.84
N ASN A 197 -2.46 5.09 0.45
CA ASN A 197 -2.93 4.00 1.30
C ASN A 197 -4.37 3.57 1.02
N LEU A 198 -5.19 4.42 0.38
CA LEU A 198 -6.57 4.10 0.03
C LEU A 198 -6.65 3.54 -1.39
N VAL A 199 -5.80 4.01 -2.31
CA VAL A 199 -5.73 3.52 -3.69
C VAL A 199 -4.83 2.30 -3.78
N ARG A 200 -3.51 2.47 -3.99
CA ARG A 200 -2.57 1.34 -4.10
C ARG A 200 -2.59 0.46 -2.84
N GLY A 201 -2.73 1.07 -1.67
CA GLY A 201 -2.74 0.36 -0.38
C GLY A 201 -4.05 -0.39 -0.06
N ALA A 202 -5.15 -0.14 -0.79
CA ALA A 202 -6.42 -0.79 -0.52
C ALA A 202 -7.18 -1.15 -1.80
N TYR A 203 -8.13 -0.32 -2.25
CA TYR A 203 -9.07 -0.74 -3.29
C TYR A 203 -8.38 -0.98 -4.65
N GLY A 204 -7.34 -0.21 -4.98
CA GLY A 204 -6.59 -0.34 -6.22
C GLY A 204 -5.83 -1.67 -6.29
N ALA A 205 -5.26 -2.13 -5.18
CA ALA A 205 -4.67 -3.47 -5.11
C ALA A 205 -5.71 -4.58 -5.29
N ALA A 206 -6.89 -4.43 -4.67
CA ALA A 206 -7.99 -5.39 -4.84
C ALA A 206 -8.50 -5.43 -6.29
N LEU A 207 -8.60 -4.26 -6.94
CA LEU A 207 -8.98 -4.14 -8.33
C LEU A 207 -7.97 -4.83 -9.26
N LEU A 208 -6.67 -4.59 -9.08
CA LEU A 208 -5.64 -5.29 -9.85
C LEU A 208 -5.68 -6.82 -9.64
N ASN A 209 -5.89 -7.27 -8.40
CA ASN A 209 -6.07 -8.70 -8.13
C ASN A 209 -7.28 -9.27 -8.88
N ALA A 210 -8.39 -8.54 -8.94
CA ALA A 210 -9.59 -8.94 -9.67
C ALA A 210 -9.35 -8.98 -11.18
N GLU A 211 -8.67 -7.99 -11.77
CA GLU A 211 -8.33 -7.97 -13.19
C GLU A 211 -7.42 -9.14 -13.57
N ILE A 212 -6.37 -9.40 -12.77
CA ILE A 212 -5.51 -10.57 -12.96
C ILE A 212 -6.31 -11.85 -12.86
N PHE A 213 -7.21 -11.96 -11.87
CA PHE A 213 -8.03 -13.16 -11.73
C PHE A 213 -8.91 -13.38 -12.97
N GLN A 214 -9.66 -12.36 -13.40
CA GLN A 214 -10.59 -12.49 -14.52
C GLN A 214 -9.88 -12.76 -15.84
N LEU A 215 -8.76 -12.10 -16.12
CA LEU A 215 -8.07 -12.19 -17.41
C LEU A 215 -7.06 -13.34 -17.48
N TYR A 216 -6.42 -13.69 -16.36
CA TYR A 216 -5.29 -14.64 -16.36
C TYR A 216 -5.54 -15.91 -15.54
N VAL A 217 -6.39 -15.89 -14.52
CA VAL A 217 -6.59 -17.07 -13.67
C VAL A 217 -7.84 -17.84 -14.10
N LYS A 218 -9.00 -17.19 -14.06
CA LYS A 218 -10.32 -17.79 -14.33
C LYS A 218 -10.41 -18.54 -15.66
N PRO A 219 -9.88 -18.04 -16.80
CA PRO A 219 -9.95 -18.77 -18.08
C PRO A 219 -9.16 -20.09 -18.08
N ARG A 220 -8.25 -20.28 -17.12
CA ARG A 220 -7.43 -21.49 -16.98
C ARG A 220 -7.95 -22.44 -15.89
N LEU A 221 -9.01 -22.05 -15.18
CA LEU A 221 -9.65 -22.92 -14.20
C LEU A 221 -10.64 -23.85 -14.94
N PRO A 222 -10.76 -25.12 -14.49
CA PRO A 222 -11.80 -26.00 -15.02
C PRO A 222 -13.18 -25.39 -14.77
N ALA A 223 -14.13 -25.64 -15.67
CA ALA A 223 -15.51 -25.22 -15.51
C ALA A 223 -16.08 -25.83 -14.23
N ARG A 224 -16.18 -25.02 -13.17
CA ARG A 224 -16.77 -25.45 -11.91
C ARG A 224 -18.28 -25.50 -12.08
N ARG A 225 -18.88 -26.69 -11.99
CA ARG A 225 -20.33 -26.83 -11.75
C ARG A 225 -20.60 -26.43 -10.31
N GLY A 226 -20.73 -25.14 -10.04
CA GLY A 226 -20.99 -24.60 -8.71
C GLY A 226 -22.39 -24.02 -8.62
N HIS A 227 -23.30 -24.76 -8.00
CA HIS A 227 -24.50 -24.22 -7.37
C HIS A 227 -24.00 -23.18 -6.36
N LEU A 228 -24.28 -21.89 -6.58
CA LEU A 228 -24.15 -20.92 -5.48
C LEU A 228 -25.01 -21.50 -4.34
N PRO A 229 -24.47 -21.71 -3.12
CA PRO A 229 -25.33 -22.05 -2.01
C PRO A 229 -26.38 -20.95 -1.97
N ALA A 230 -27.65 -21.33 -2.07
CA ALA A 230 -28.75 -20.39 -1.93
C ALA A 230 -28.48 -19.65 -0.62
N VAL A 231 -28.23 -18.34 -0.70
CA VAL A 231 -28.23 -17.50 0.48
C VAL A 231 -29.63 -17.71 1.06
N PRO A 232 -29.78 -18.24 2.29
CA PRO A 232 -31.08 -18.33 2.90
C PRO A 232 -31.58 -16.88 2.99
N VAL A 233 -32.53 -16.54 2.12
CA VAL A 233 -33.25 -15.29 2.26
C VAL A 233 -34.11 -15.52 3.49
N ASP A 234 -33.63 -15.06 4.64
CA ASP A 234 -34.43 -15.07 5.84
C ASP A 234 -35.64 -14.16 5.57
N ALA A 235 -36.79 -14.77 5.29
CA ALA A 235 -38.03 -14.08 5.00
C ALA A 235 -38.55 -13.24 6.19
N SER A 236 -37.88 -13.30 7.35
CA SER A 236 -38.15 -12.46 8.51
C SER A 236 -37.39 -11.12 8.51
N VAL A 237 -36.43 -10.91 7.60
CA VAL A 237 -35.70 -9.65 7.49
C VAL A 237 -36.44 -8.70 6.56
N SER A 238 -37.28 -7.84 7.15
CA SER A 238 -37.87 -6.71 6.45
C SER A 238 -36.76 -5.83 5.84
N PRO A 239 -36.92 -5.33 4.60
CA PRO A 239 -35.96 -4.39 4.02
C PRO A 239 -35.80 -3.17 4.94
N PRO A 240 -34.59 -2.61 5.04
CA PRO A 240 -34.37 -1.38 5.81
C PRO A 240 -35.29 -0.29 5.28
N ALA A 241 -35.88 0.47 6.20
CA ALA A 241 -36.73 1.61 5.85
C ALA A 241 -35.97 2.55 4.90
N PRO A 242 -36.64 3.10 3.88
CA PRO A 242 -36.01 4.04 2.97
C PRO A 242 -35.45 5.23 3.78
N PRO A 243 -34.29 5.79 3.39
CA PRO A 243 -33.75 6.96 4.05
C PRO A 243 -34.78 8.10 3.99
N PRO A 244 -34.86 8.95 5.04
CA PRO A 244 -35.76 10.09 5.01
C PRO A 244 -35.42 10.99 3.81
N THR A 245 -36.48 11.44 3.14
CA THR A 245 -36.40 12.37 2.01
C THR A 245 -35.63 13.62 2.46
N PRO A 246 -34.61 14.08 1.72
CA PRO A 246 -33.90 15.29 2.09
C PRO A 246 -34.87 16.47 2.10
N THR A 247 -35.08 17.06 3.27
CA THR A 247 -35.79 18.33 3.40
C THR A 247 -35.01 19.40 2.64
N SER A 248 -35.73 20.12 1.77
CA SER A 248 -35.20 21.24 0.98
C SER A 248 -34.38 22.19 1.87
N PRO A 249 -33.17 22.64 1.44
CA PRO A 249 -32.39 23.56 2.23
C PRO A 249 -33.17 24.87 2.42
N ALA A 250 -33.29 25.29 3.68
CA ALA A 250 -33.79 26.60 4.03
C ALA A 250 -32.87 27.67 3.40
N ALA A 251 -33.48 28.72 2.85
CA ALA A 251 -32.78 29.83 2.22
C ALA A 251 -31.78 30.49 3.19
N PRO A 252 -30.59 30.88 2.73
CA PRO A 252 -29.62 31.55 3.59
C PRO A 252 -30.12 32.96 3.95
N SER A 253 -30.21 33.23 5.25
CA SER A 253 -30.36 34.58 5.80
C SER A 253 -29.09 35.41 5.55
N PRO A 254 -29.19 36.72 5.24
CA PRO A 254 -28.02 37.54 4.97
C PRO A 254 -27.34 37.97 6.28
N SER A 255 -26.04 38.28 6.16
CA SER A 255 -25.15 38.97 7.12
C SER A 255 -24.41 38.10 8.15
N HIS A 256 -23.08 38.02 8.01
CA HIS A 256 -22.16 38.93 8.71
C HIS A 256 -20.77 38.92 8.06
N VAL A 257 -20.27 40.12 7.81
CA VAL A 257 -18.91 40.43 7.35
C VAL A 257 -17.91 40.04 8.42
N ILE A 258 -16.91 39.22 8.08
CA ILE A 258 -15.74 38.96 8.93
C ILE A 258 -14.58 39.81 8.40
N LYS A 259 -14.19 40.82 9.19
CA LYS A 259 -12.88 41.46 9.09
C LYS A 259 -11.81 40.46 9.55
N ARG A 260 -10.76 40.30 8.75
CA ARG A 260 -9.60 39.46 9.05
C ARG A 260 -8.75 40.09 10.17
N PRO A 261 -8.17 39.29 11.09
CA PRO A 261 -6.85 39.56 11.63
C PRO A 261 -5.76 39.17 10.62
#